data_AF-A0A0F9UCW2-F1
#
_entry.id   AF-A0A0F9UCW2-F1
#
_cell.length_a   1.000
_cell.length_b   1.000
_cell.length_c   1.000
_cell.angle_alpha   90.00
_cell.angle_beta   90.00
_cell.angle_gamma   90.00
#
_symmetry.space_group_name_H-M   'P 1'
#
loop_
_entity.id
_entity.type
_entity.pdbx_description
1 polymer ?
#
loop_
_entity_poly.entity_id
_entity_poly.type
_entity_poly.pdbx_seq_one_letter_code
_entity_poly.pdbx_strand_id
1 'polypeptide(L)' 'MGKKLTDKEREEREVQSIVLKIKKLENIHQQELVERASSRYKNANLDKRKAEKAIIELEKNLADAKRRLK' A
#
# COMPACT_ATOMS: atom_id res chain seq x y z
N MET A 1 36.01 -0.63 36.58
CA MET A 1 36.82 0.01 35.52
C MET A 1 36.31 -0.47 34.16
N GLY A 2 35.76 0.42 33.34
CA GLY A 2 35.32 0.07 31.98
C GLY A 2 36.52 -0.05 31.05
N LYS A 3 36.67 -1.17 30.36
CA LYS A 3 37.70 -1.37 29.33
C LYS A 3 37.43 -0.36 28.20
N LYS A 4 38.41 0.48 27.85
CA LYS A 4 38.29 1.34 26.65
C LYS A 4 38.28 0.46 25.43
N LEU A 5 37.31 0.69 24.54
CA LEU A 5 37.22 -0.01 23.27
C LEU A 5 38.40 0.37 22.37
N THR A 6 38.98 -0.63 21.73
CA THR A 6 39.90 -0.46 20.62
C THR A 6 39.17 0.22 19.46
N ASP A 7 39.93 0.86 18.56
CA ASP A 7 39.33 1.57 17.44
C ASP A 7 38.54 0.62 16.52
N LYS A 8 39.01 -0.62 16.35
CA LYS A 8 38.30 -1.69 15.64
C LYS A 8 36.94 -2.03 16.27
N GLU A 9 36.87 -2.16 17.60
CA GLU A 9 35.59 -2.42 18.27
C GLU A 9 34.63 -1.22 18.20
N ARG A 10 35.18 0.00 18.10
CA ARG A 10 34.38 1.22 17.85
C ARG A 10 33.80 1.23 16.44
N GLU A 11 34.61 0.93 15.43
CA GLU A 11 34.16 0.80 14.04
C GLU A 11 33.11 -0.30 13.88
N GLU A 12 33.32 -1.49 14.47
CA GLU A 12 32.35 -2.58 14.44
C GLU A 12 31.00 -2.18 15.06
N ARG A 13 31.01 -1.43 16.16
CA ARG A 13 29.78 -0.88 16.76
C ARG A 13 29.08 0.13 15.86
N GLU A 14 29.84 0.98 15.19
CA GLU A 14 29.28 1.98 14.29
C GLU A 14 28.63 1.32 13.07
N VAL A 15 29.29 0.33 12.47
CA VAL A 15 28.73 -0.50 11.39
C VAL A 15 27.45 -1.20 11.85
N GLN A 16 27.44 -1.82 13.03
CA GLN A 16 26.24 -2.46 13.57
C GLN A 16 25.08 -1.46 13.74
N SER A 17 25.37 -0.24 14.21
CA SER A 17 24.37 0.82 14.34
C SER A 17 23.78 1.21 12.97
N ILE A 18 24.63 1.37 11.96
CA ILE A 18 24.22 1.70 10.59
C ILE A 18 23.34 0.57 10.01
N VAL A 19 23.76 -0.69 10.16
CA VAL A 19 22.98 -1.85 9.69
C VAL A 19 21.60 -1.90 10.36
N LEU A 20 21.51 -1.64 11.66
CA LEU A 20 20.22 -1.59 12.36
C LEU A 20 19.33 -0.46 11.87
N LYS A 21 19.90 0.73 11.58
CA LYS A 21 19.16 1.85 11.00
C LYS A 21 18.62 1.49 9.61
N ILE A 22 19.43 0.87 8.75
CA ILE A 22 19.02 0.42 7.41
C ILE A 22 17.85 -0.56 7.52
N LYS A 23 17.97 -1.61 8.34
CA LYS A 23 16.89 -2.58 8.54
C LYS A 23 15.58 -1.94 9.03
N LYS A 24 15.68 -0.94 9.91
CA LYS A 24 14.50 -0.21 10.38
C LYS A 24 13.83 0.59 9.26
N LEU A 25 14.61 1.24 8.41
CA LEU A 25 14.09 1.98 7.25
C LEU A 25 13.45 1.04 6.21
N GLU A 26 14.05 -0.12 5.95
CA GLU A 26 13.48 -1.14 5.07
C GLU A 26 12.11 -1.62 5.57
N ASN A 27 11.98 -1.89 6.87
CA ASN A 27 10.71 -2.29 7.47
C ASN A 27 9.63 -1.21 7.33
N ILE A 28 9.97 0.07 7.59
CA ILE A 28 9.04 1.19 7.42
C ILE A 28 8.61 1.29 5.94
N HIS A 29 9.56 1.21 5.02
CA HIS A 29 9.27 1.28 3.59
C HIS A 29 8.34 0.14 3.13
N GLN A 30 8.58 -1.09 3.60
CA GLN A 30 7.71 -2.24 3.31
C GLN A 30 6.29 -2.02 3.83
N GLN A 31 6.14 -1.48 5.05
CA GLN A 31 4.83 -1.14 5.60
C GLN A 31 4.10 -0.10 4.74
N GLU A 32 4.78 0.99 4.36
CA GLU A 32 4.20 2.03 3.49
C GLU A 32 3.76 1.48 2.12
N LEU A 33 4.56 0.58 1.52
CA LEU A 33 4.20 -0.06 0.25
C LEU A 33 2.92 -0.91 0.39
N VAL A 34 2.81 -1.69 1.47
CA VAL A 34 1.63 -2.51 1.75
C VAL A 34 0.40 -1.63 1.97
N GLU A 35 0.51 -0.55 2.74
CA GLU A 35 -0.58 0.38 3.00
C GLU A 35 -1.06 1.07 1.72
N ARG A 36 -0.15 1.50 0.85
CA ARG A 36 -0.48 2.08 -0.45
C ARG A 36 -1.17 1.07 -1.36
N ALA A 37 -0.68 -0.17 -1.43
CA ALA A 37 -1.29 -1.23 -2.22
C ALA A 37 -2.72 -1.56 -1.72
N SER A 38 -2.89 -1.67 -0.40
CA SER A 38 -4.19 -1.91 0.24
C SER A 38 -5.18 -0.78 -0.07
N SER A 39 -4.73 0.48 0.03
CA SER A 39 -5.54 1.66 -0.30
C SER A 39 -5.98 1.68 -1.76
N ARG A 40 -5.05 1.38 -2.69
CA ARG A 40 -5.37 1.27 -4.13
C ARG A 40 -6.40 0.18 -4.40
N TYR A 41 -6.23 -0.99 -3.79
CA TYR A 41 -7.17 -2.10 -3.94
C TYR A 41 -8.57 -1.75 -3.42
N LYS A 42 -8.65 -1.11 -2.25
CA LYS A 42 -9.92 -0.65 -1.67
C LYS A 42 -10.63 0.34 -2.60
N ASN A 43 -9.91 1.31 -3.15
CA ASN A 43 -10.45 2.28 -4.10
C ASN A 43 -10.93 1.61 -5.39
N ALA A 44 -10.12 0.73 -5.99
CA ALA A 44 -10.50 -0.02 -7.18
C ALA A 44 -11.78 -0.85 -6.96
N ASN A 45 -11.94 -1.44 -5.77
CA ASN A 45 -13.15 -2.20 -5.42
C ASN A 45 -14.39 -1.30 -5.26
N LEU A 46 -14.23 -0.08 -4.72
CA LEU A 46 -15.30 0.91 -4.66
C LEU A 46 -15.71 1.37 -6.06
N ASP A 47 -14.76 1.64 -6.94
CA ASP A 47 -15.01 2.06 -8.31
C ASP A 47 -15.69 0.95 -9.12
N LYS A 48 -15.25 -0.31 -8.94
CA LYS A 48 -15.92 -1.48 -9.53
C LYS A 48 -17.39 -1.54 -9.12
N ARG A 49 -17.70 -1.41 -7.83
CA ARG A 49 -19.09 -1.42 -7.33
C ARG A 49 -19.93 -0.28 -7.88
N LYS A 50 -19.34 0.91 -8.07
CA LYS A 50 -20.04 2.05 -8.69
C LYS A 50 -20.33 1.76 -10.16
N ALA A 51 -19.37 1.23 -10.90
CA ALA A 51 -19.54 0.85 -12.30
C ALA A 51 -20.61 -0.22 -12.48
N GLU A 52 -20.62 -1.27 -11.64
CA GLU A 52 -21.66 -2.31 -11.64
C GLU A 52 -23.07 -1.73 -11.46
N LYS A 53 -23.24 -0.79 -10.51
CA LYS A 53 -24.53 -0.11 -10.32
C LYS A 53 -24.94 0.71 -11.53
N ALA A 54 -24.01 1.44 -12.13
CA ALA A 54 -24.28 2.26 -13.31
C ALA A 54 -24.69 1.40 -14.51
N ILE A 55 -24.05 0.24 -14.70
CA ILE A 55 -24.43 -0.72 -15.74
C ILE A 55 -25.87 -1.19 -15.54
N ILE A 56 -26.23 -1.61 -14.32
CA ILE A 56 -27.59 -2.07 -14.00
C ILE A 56 -28.63 -0.98 -14.30
N GLU A 57 -28.33 0.28 -13.96
CA GLU A 57 -29.22 1.41 -14.23
C GLU A 57 -29.37 1.68 -15.74
N LEU A 58 -28.26 1.65 -16.48
CA LEU A 58 -28.28 1.80 -17.94
C LEU A 58 -29.03 0.67 -18.62
N GLU A 59 -28.90 -0.57 -18.16
CA GLU A 59 -29.65 -1.73 -18.66
C GLU A 59 -31.16 -1.55 -18.45
N LYS A 60 -31.58 -1.04 -17.27
CA LYS A 60 -32.99 -0.71 -17.01
C LYS A 60 -33.49 0.39 -17.93
N ASN A 61 -32.73 1.48 -18.06
CA ASN A 61 -33.09 2.61 -18.93
C ASN A 61 -33.21 2.15 -20.40
N LEU A 62 -32.32 1.27 -20.86
CA LEU A 62 -32.38 0.68 -22.19
C LEU A 62 -33.62 -0.19 -22.37
N ALA A 63 -33.96 -1.02 -21.38
CA ALA A 63 -35.17 -1.85 -21.42
C ALA A 63 -36.44 -0.98 -21.49
N ASP A 64 -36.52 0.08 -20.69
CA ASP A 64 -37.64 1.01 -20.68
C ASP A 64 -37.75 1.79 -22.00
N ALA A 65 -36.64 2.28 -22.54
CA ALA A 65 -36.61 2.93 -23.85
C ALA A 65 -37.09 1.99 -24.97
N LYS A 66 -36.62 0.73 -24.98
CA LYS A 66 -37.10 -0.29 -25.93
C LYS A 66 -38.60 -0.55 -25.81
N ARG A 67 -39.14 -0.49 -24.59
CA ARG A 67 -40.57 -0.69 -24.32
C ARG A 67 -41.43 0.47 -24.83
N ARG A 68 -40.93 1.71 -24.73
CA ARG A 68 -41.62 2.93 -25.23
C ARG A 68 -41.58 3.10 -26.75
N LEU A 69 -40.63 2.44 -27.42
CA LEU A 69 -40.50 2.43 -28.88
C LEU A 69 -41.40 1.39 -29.58
N LYS A 70 -42.03 0.50 -28.82
CA LYS A 70 -43.09 -0.40 -29.30
C LYS A 70 -44.46 0.22 -29.08
#